data_AF-A0AA38CX62-F1
#
_entry.id   AF-A0AA38CX62-F1
#
_cell.length_a   1.000
_cell.length_b   1.000
_cell.length_c   1.000
_cell.angle_alpha   90.00
_cell.angle_beta   90.00
_cell.angle_gamma   90.00
#
_symmetry.space_group_name_H-M   'P 1'
#
loop_
_entity.id
_entity.type
_entity.pdbx_description
1 polymer ?
#
loop_
_entity_poly.entity_id
_entity_poly.type
_entity_poly.pdbx_seq_one_letter_code
_entity_poly.pdbx_strand_id
1 'polypeptide(L)'
;MASGNEIKVLADNPKSFLEVNRLGYSISQDFNGEAFVKLVRASSTENFFNLEKASESKKSISKKAYLLEDKLNEKNDAFFLDISSKGMEEGKLLFTYKLTGCSLVVTRGKIADSYQVYHDNRRNSAVLYKNVVMSLDYDEYKVFGLFPEGTAVACMQFRNGAWKLYVQQQYLVKDPANAPPKDSKNVMQLRVVEKDIVKDKYMDASLQKSFDEKRKWMQQRIKDLAKTLGISSDVIDNAKDGVYKGKGEFNENDPSINEWNKLRDAIEEKLVEKNKNEAEAVELKKDDIARWKTNLMKIASEIANYKGMMHASNGLDKIWLWLQIKKVTSLNANQ
;
A
#
# COMPACT_ATOMS: atom_id res chain seq x y z
N MET A 1 -19.94 -30.24 0.62
CA MET A 1 -19.33 -30.48 -0.71
C MET A 1 -18.64 -29.19 -1.12
N ALA A 2 -17.31 -29.15 -1.08
CA ALA A 2 -16.55 -28.03 -1.62
C ALA A 2 -16.01 -28.47 -2.97
N SER A 3 -16.34 -27.72 -4.03
CA SER A 3 -15.61 -27.76 -5.28
C SER A 3 -14.11 -27.65 -4.99
N GLY A 4 -13.29 -28.43 -5.69
CA GLY A 4 -11.84 -28.40 -5.55
C GLY A 4 -11.16 -27.74 -6.75
N ASN A 5 -11.92 -27.08 -7.62
CA ASN A 5 -11.45 -26.57 -8.91
C ASN A 5 -11.27 -25.05 -8.93
N GLU A 6 -11.49 -24.35 -7.83
CA GLU A 6 -11.51 -22.89 -7.74
C GLU A 6 -10.16 -22.27 -8.13
N ILE A 7 -9.05 -22.92 -7.75
CA ILE A 7 -7.72 -22.47 -8.18
C ILE A 7 -7.54 -22.55 -9.70
N LYS A 8 -8.20 -23.51 -10.36
CA LYS A 8 -8.21 -23.64 -11.82
C LYS A 8 -9.11 -22.59 -12.45
N VAL A 9 -10.30 -22.36 -11.89
CA VAL A 9 -11.19 -21.27 -12.35
C VAL A 9 -10.51 -19.91 -12.24
N LEU A 10 -9.80 -19.65 -11.12
CA LEU A 10 -8.96 -18.47 -10.97
C LEU A 10 -7.85 -18.43 -12.03
N ALA A 11 -7.18 -19.56 -12.31
CA ALA A 11 -6.16 -19.65 -13.35
C ALA A 11 -6.70 -19.54 -14.78
N ASP A 12 -7.99 -19.75 -15.02
CA ASP A 12 -8.58 -19.60 -16.36
C ASP A 12 -9.10 -18.18 -16.58
N ASN A 13 -9.63 -17.53 -15.52
CA ASN A 13 -10.14 -16.16 -15.58
C ASN A 13 -10.03 -15.45 -14.21
N PRO A 14 -8.86 -14.85 -13.88
CA PRO A 14 -8.66 -14.21 -12.60
C PRO A 14 -9.64 -13.07 -12.33
N LYS A 15 -9.93 -12.27 -13.35
CA LYS A 15 -10.81 -11.11 -13.21
C LYS A 15 -12.21 -11.51 -12.77
N SER A 16 -12.89 -12.37 -13.55
CA SER A 16 -14.25 -12.79 -13.22
C SER A 16 -14.30 -13.58 -11.92
N PHE A 17 -13.27 -14.37 -11.60
CA PHE A 17 -13.20 -15.04 -10.30
C PHE A 17 -13.12 -14.04 -9.15
N LEU A 18 -12.24 -13.03 -9.22
CA LEU A 18 -12.03 -12.04 -8.16
C LEU A 18 -13.17 -11.03 -8.03
N GLU A 19 -14.02 -10.87 -9.05
CA GLU A 19 -15.20 -9.99 -8.99
C GLU A 19 -16.29 -10.54 -8.06
N VAL A 20 -16.37 -11.87 -7.91
CA VAL A 20 -17.41 -12.54 -7.10
C VAL A 20 -16.88 -13.35 -5.92
N ASN A 21 -15.56 -13.55 -5.85
CA ASN A 21 -14.88 -14.24 -4.77
C ASN A 21 -13.79 -13.37 -4.15
N ARG A 22 -13.76 -13.33 -2.82
CA ARG A 22 -12.73 -12.68 -2.03
C ARG A 22 -11.60 -13.66 -1.72
N LEU A 23 -10.37 -13.21 -1.94
CA LEU A 23 -9.19 -13.96 -1.50
C LEU A 23 -8.75 -13.50 -0.12
N GLY A 24 -8.57 -14.47 0.76
CA GLY A 24 -7.94 -14.34 2.06
C GLY A 24 -6.49 -14.77 2.01
N TYR A 25 -5.67 -14.14 2.83
CA TYR A 25 -4.27 -14.50 2.96
C TYR A 25 -4.00 -15.15 4.30
N SER A 26 -3.88 -16.47 4.25
CA SER A 26 -3.12 -17.29 5.18
C SER A 26 -2.08 -18.07 4.39
N ILE A 27 -1.25 -17.39 3.58
CA ILE A 27 -0.03 -18.02 3.09
C ILE A 27 0.83 -18.24 4.33
N SER A 28 1.08 -19.51 4.70
CA SER A 28 2.02 -19.87 5.77
C SER A 28 3.33 -19.10 5.54
N GLN A 29 3.77 -18.33 6.54
CA GLN A 29 4.70 -17.20 6.46
C GLN A 29 6.15 -17.50 6.02
N ASP A 30 6.46 -18.70 5.53
CA ASP A 30 7.85 -19.13 5.33
C ASP A 30 8.06 -19.83 3.98
N PHE A 31 7.70 -19.19 2.86
CA PHE A 31 8.03 -19.76 1.55
C PHE A 31 8.01 -18.75 0.39
N ASN A 32 9.16 -18.65 -0.26
CA ASN A 32 9.31 -18.06 -1.57
C ASN A 32 9.63 -19.12 -2.62
N GLY A 33 9.03 -18.99 -3.79
CA GLY A 33 9.31 -19.87 -4.91
C GLY A 33 8.07 -20.62 -5.38
N GLU A 34 8.27 -21.77 -6.02
CA GLU A 34 7.17 -22.54 -6.60
C GLU A 34 6.60 -23.58 -5.64
N ALA A 35 5.28 -23.57 -5.46
CA ALA A 35 4.56 -24.60 -4.72
C ALA A 35 3.27 -25.00 -5.43
N PHE A 36 2.78 -26.20 -5.13
CA PHE A 36 1.39 -26.53 -5.43
C PHE A 36 0.48 -25.81 -4.43
N VAL A 37 -0.55 -25.16 -4.94
CA VAL A 37 -1.51 -24.39 -4.14
C VAL A 37 -2.93 -24.74 -4.50
N LYS A 38 -3.83 -24.59 -3.53
CA LYS A 38 -5.28 -24.76 -3.68
C LYS A 38 -5.99 -23.60 -2.99
N LEU A 39 -7.23 -23.35 -3.39
CA LEU A 39 -8.12 -22.46 -2.68
C LEU A 39 -9.02 -23.27 -1.75
N VAL A 40 -9.12 -22.83 -0.48
CA VAL A 40 -9.99 -23.44 0.52
C VAL A 40 -11.01 -22.42 0.96
N ARG A 41 -12.28 -22.79 0.88
CA ARG A 41 -13.38 -21.94 1.33
C ARG A 41 -13.25 -21.70 2.84
N ALA A 42 -13.11 -20.44 3.23
CA ALA A 42 -12.89 -20.00 4.59
C ALA A 42 -14.19 -19.53 5.29
N SER A 43 -15.27 -19.33 4.53
CA SER A 43 -16.60 -19.02 5.05
C SER A 43 -17.68 -19.85 4.34
N SER A 44 -18.65 -20.37 5.10
CA SER A 44 -19.80 -21.08 4.53
C SER A 44 -20.85 -20.14 3.93
N THR A 45 -20.85 -18.87 4.34
CA THR A 45 -21.84 -17.86 3.95
C THR A 45 -21.29 -16.81 2.99
N GLU A 46 -19.98 -16.65 2.94
CA GLU A 46 -19.31 -15.71 2.03
C GLU A 46 -18.49 -16.47 0.98
N ASN A 47 -18.36 -15.90 -0.22
CA ASN A 47 -17.42 -16.38 -1.23
C ASN A 47 -15.99 -15.96 -0.87
N PHE A 48 -15.49 -16.44 0.27
CA PHE A 48 -14.19 -16.13 0.82
C PHE A 48 -13.29 -17.37 0.80
N PHE A 49 -12.12 -17.26 0.19
CA PHE A 49 -11.20 -18.37 -0.03
C PHE A 49 -9.79 -18.03 0.47
N ASN A 50 -9.21 -18.91 1.28
CA ASN A 50 -7.81 -18.83 1.63
C ASN A 50 -6.96 -19.60 0.62
N LEU A 51 -5.78 -19.04 0.31
CA LEU A 51 -4.75 -19.76 -0.42
C LEU A 51 -3.97 -20.67 0.54
N GLU A 52 -3.92 -21.96 0.23
CA GLU A 52 -3.16 -22.95 1.00
C GLU A 52 -2.19 -23.72 0.11
N LYS A 53 -1.04 -24.09 0.69
CA LYS A 53 -0.15 -25.08 0.05
C LYS A 53 -0.86 -26.42 -0.03
N ALA A 54 -0.63 -27.13 -1.12
CA ALA A 54 -1.12 -28.48 -1.36
C ALA A 54 0.05 -29.43 -1.53
N SER A 55 -0.13 -30.70 -1.14
CA SER A 55 0.79 -31.74 -1.54
C SER A 55 0.74 -31.93 -3.05
N GLU A 56 1.87 -32.31 -3.65
CA GLU A 56 1.93 -32.61 -5.09
C GLU A 56 0.96 -33.75 -5.48
N SER A 57 0.66 -34.67 -4.57
CA SER A 57 -0.31 -35.75 -4.78
C SER A 57 -1.77 -35.28 -5.01
N LYS A 58 -2.06 -33.98 -4.82
CA LYS A 58 -3.41 -33.40 -4.98
C LYS A 58 -3.58 -32.58 -6.27
N LYS A 59 -2.90 -32.95 -7.38
CA LYS A 59 -2.94 -32.21 -8.67
C LYS A 59 -4.35 -31.98 -9.23
N SER A 60 -5.31 -32.85 -8.89
CA SER A 60 -6.70 -32.69 -9.34
C SER A 60 -7.36 -31.43 -8.79
N ILE A 61 -6.91 -30.93 -7.64
CA ILE A 61 -7.48 -29.78 -6.93
C ILE A 61 -6.46 -28.68 -6.60
N SER A 62 -5.25 -28.77 -7.18
CA SER A 62 -4.16 -27.82 -6.96
C SER A 62 -3.51 -27.41 -8.28
N LYS A 63 -2.79 -26.28 -8.28
CA LYS A 63 -1.97 -25.81 -9.42
C LYS A 63 -0.60 -25.36 -8.91
N LYS A 64 0.44 -25.53 -9.73
CA LYS A 64 1.78 -25.01 -9.41
C LYS A 64 1.80 -23.50 -9.61
N ALA A 65 2.10 -22.74 -8.57
CA ALA A 65 2.16 -21.28 -8.59
C ALA A 65 3.43 -20.78 -7.90
N TYR A 66 3.81 -19.56 -8.21
CA TYR A 66 4.80 -18.82 -7.44
C TYR A 66 4.15 -18.22 -6.20
N LEU A 67 4.87 -18.25 -5.08
CA LEU A 67 4.52 -17.58 -3.84
C LEU A 67 5.63 -16.59 -3.51
N LEU A 68 5.24 -15.35 -3.22
CA LEU A 68 6.12 -14.29 -2.76
C LEU A 68 5.65 -13.83 -1.37
N GLU A 69 6.49 -14.05 -0.38
CA GLU A 69 6.20 -13.72 1.02
C GLU A 69 6.44 -12.25 1.33
N ASP A 70 5.89 -11.80 2.46
CA ASP A 70 6.23 -10.50 3.06
C ASP A 70 7.48 -10.68 3.92
N LYS A 71 8.58 -10.09 3.48
CA LYS A 71 9.84 -10.05 4.23
C LYS A 71 10.13 -8.61 4.61
N LEU A 72 10.47 -8.42 5.88
CA LEU A 72 10.91 -7.10 6.34
C LEU A 72 12.16 -6.68 5.57
N ASN A 73 12.11 -5.47 5.01
CA ASN A 73 13.27 -4.84 4.40
C ASN A 73 14.23 -4.38 5.50
N GLU A 74 15.21 -5.22 5.85
CA GLU A 74 16.25 -4.86 6.82
C GLU A 74 17.31 -3.93 6.23
N LYS A 75 17.44 -3.91 4.90
CA LYS A 75 18.35 -3.06 4.12
C LYS A 75 17.63 -2.46 2.93
N ASN A 76 18.33 -1.65 2.12
CA ASN A 76 17.73 -1.06 0.93
C ASN A 76 17.33 -2.10 -0.14
N ASP A 77 17.87 -3.31 -0.05
CA ASP A 77 17.53 -4.44 -0.91
C ASP A 77 16.31 -5.17 -0.36
N ALA A 78 15.21 -5.09 -1.10
CA ALA A 78 14.03 -5.90 -0.83
C ALA A 78 14.20 -7.30 -1.41
N PHE A 79 13.62 -8.30 -0.73
CA PHE A 79 13.56 -9.65 -1.26
C PHE A 79 12.73 -9.69 -2.55
N PHE A 80 13.17 -10.50 -3.52
CA PHE A 80 12.47 -10.67 -4.78
C PHE A 80 12.43 -12.11 -5.25
N LEU A 81 11.48 -12.37 -6.13
CA LEU A 81 11.38 -13.60 -6.89
C LEU A 81 11.69 -13.32 -8.37
N ASP A 82 12.65 -14.05 -8.93
CA ASP A 82 12.86 -14.09 -10.37
C ASP A 82 11.77 -14.95 -11.04
N ILE A 83 11.14 -14.42 -12.08
CA ILE A 83 10.20 -15.14 -12.94
C ILE A 83 10.58 -14.97 -14.40
N SER A 84 10.33 -15.99 -15.23
CA SER A 84 10.53 -15.85 -16.67
C SER A 84 9.47 -14.94 -17.27
N SER A 85 9.87 -14.05 -18.17
CA SER A 85 8.99 -13.17 -18.94
C SER A 85 8.36 -13.85 -20.16
N LYS A 86 8.84 -15.05 -20.54
CA LYS A 86 8.35 -15.83 -21.70
C LYS A 86 8.40 -17.34 -21.42
N GLY A 87 7.72 -18.12 -22.26
CA GLY A 87 7.78 -19.59 -22.19
C GLY A 87 7.19 -20.18 -20.92
N MET A 88 6.37 -19.42 -20.20
CA MET A 88 5.64 -19.90 -19.02
C MET A 88 4.36 -20.63 -19.45
N GLU A 89 3.92 -21.57 -18.63
CA GLU A 89 2.64 -22.26 -18.81
C GLU A 89 1.48 -21.25 -18.79
N GLU A 90 0.51 -21.43 -19.69
CA GLU A 90 -0.68 -20.60 -19.71
C GLU A 90 -1.46 -20.73 -18.38
N GLY A 91 -1.91 -19.59 -17.86
CA GLY A 91 -2.59 -19.52 -16.57
C GLY A 91 -1.66 -19.74 -15.38
N LYS A 92 -0.32 -19.74 -15.56
CA LYS A 92 0.62 -19.76 -14.43
C LYS A 92 0.33 -18.59 -13.49
N LEU A 93 0.25 -18.87 -12.19
CA LEU A 93 -0.07 -17.88 -11.17
C LEU A 93 1.16 -17.50 -10.33
N LEU A 94 1.17 -16.27 -9.85
CA LEU A 94 2.03 -15.78 -8.77
C LEU A 94 1.14 -15.08 -7.74
N PHE A 95 1.29 -15.44 -6.47
CA PHE A 95 0.59 -14.79 -5.36
C PHE A 95 1.58 -14.02 -4.50
N THR A 96 1.23 -12.79 -4.15
CA THR A 96 1.98 -12.00 -3.17
C THR A 96 1.23 -12.00 -1.86
N TYR A 97 1.89 -11.71 -0.75
CA TYR A 97 1.18 -11.45 0.51
C TYR A 97 0.20 -10.26 0.39
N LYS A 98 -0.74 -10.15 1.34
CA LYS A 98 -1.71 -9.04 1.40
C LYS A 98 -0.99 -7.71 1.56
N LEU A 99 -1.31 -6.75 0.71
CA LEU A 99 -0.70 -5.43 0.73
C LEU A 99 -1.40 -4.55 1.78
N THR A 100 -0.66 -4.14 2.82
CA THR A 100 -1.15 -3.28 3.91
C THR A 100 -0.15 -2.15 4.13
N GLY A 101 -0.26 -1.08 3.33
CA GLY A 101 0.81 -0.07 3.24
C GLY A 101 2.09 -0.57 2.55
N CYS A 102 2.05 -1.70 1.85
CA CYS A 102 3.16 -2.23 1.07
C CYS A 102 3.03 -1.80 -0.40
N SER A 103 4.03 -2.14 -1.21
CA SER A 103 3.97 -2.00 -2.65
C SER A 103 4.37 -3.30 -3.33
N LEU A 104 3.69 -3.66 -4.41
CA LEU A 104 4.16 -4.69 -5.33
C LEU A 104 4.92 -3.99 -6.47
N VAL A 105 6.17 -4.36 -6.69
CA VAL A 105 6.98 -3.78 -7.76
C VAL A 105 7.50 -4.90 -8.67
N VAL A 106 7.37 -4.72 -9.97
CA VAL A 106 7.92 -5.63 -10.98
C VAL A 106 8.94 -4.85 -11.81
N THR A 107 10.17 -5.33 -11.84
CA THR A 107 11.24 -4.75 -12.65
C THR A 107 11.69 -5.72 -13.74
N ARG A 108 12.33 -5.20 -14.80
CA ARG A 108 13.11 -6.07 -15.70
C ARG A 108 14.24 -6.70 -14.90
N GLY A 109 14.35 -8.02 -14.98
CA GLY A 109 15.42 -8.74 -14.33
C GLY A 109 16.77 -8.45 -14.96
N LYS A 110 17.84 -8.80 -14.24
CA LYS A 110 19.22 -8.70 -14.74
C LYS A 110 19.52 -9.75 -15.79
N ILE A 111 18.81 -10.88 -15.75
CA ILE A 111 18.93 -11.97 -16.71
C ILE A 111 17.99 -11.68 -17.89
N ALA A 112 18.44 -11.99 -19.10
CA ALA A 112 17.63 -11.86 -20.30
C ALA A 112 16.29 -12.61 -20.12
N ASP A 113 15.21 -11.98 -20.58
CA ASP A 113 13.86 -12.53 -20.52
C ASP A 113 13.36 -12.88 -19.10
N SER A 114 13.82 -12.20 -18.05
CA SER A 114 13.25 -12.34 -16.71
C SER A 114 12.66 -11.04 -16.16
N TYR A 115 11.77 -11.20 -15.17
CA TYR A 115 11.30 -10.13 -14.30
C TYR A 115 11.69 -10.45 -12.86
N GLN A 116 11.88 -9.40 -12.06
CA GLN A 116 12.02 -9.50 -10.61
C GLN A 116 10.78 -8.91 -9.97
N VAL A 117 10.12 -9.70 -9.12
CA VAL A 117 8.89 -9.33 -8.42
C VAL A 117 9.19 -9.12 -6.94
N TYR A 118 8.87 -7.94 -6.43
CA TYR A 118 9.14 -7.50 -5.06
C TYR A 118 7.84 -7.26 -4.30
N HIS A 119 7.76 -7.78 -3.08
CA HIS A 119 6.79 -7.35 -2.08
C HIS A 119 7.54 -6.42 -1.12
N ASP A 120 7.42 -5.12 -1.34
CA ASP A 120 8.18 -4.13 -0.57
C ASP A 120 7.29 -3.55 0.54
N ASN A 121 7.70 -3.72 1.79
CA ASN A 121 6.95 -3.24 2.95
C ASN A 121 6.90 -1.70 3.08
N ARG A 122 7.65 -0.96 2.24
CA ARG A 122 7.65 0.50 2.20
C ARG A 122 6.51 1.00 1.31
N ARG A 123 5.79 2.00 1.80
CA ARG A 123 4.69 2.66 1.05
C ARG A 123 5.25 3.38 -0.18
N ASN A 124 4.64 3.13 -1.33
CA ASN A 124 4.96 3.82 -2.59
C ASN A 124 6.43 3.65 -3.00
N SER A 125 6.93 2.43 -2.88
CA SER A 125 8.35 2.12 -3.03
C SER A 125 8.79 1.99 -4.48
N ALA A 126 7.90 2.03 -5.47
CA ALA A 126 8.27 1.90 -6.89
C ALA A 126 9.40 2.86 -7.31
N VAL A 127 9.44 4.09 -6.76
CA VAL A 127 10.52 5.07 -7.02
C VAL A 127 11.90 4.62 -6.55
N LEU A 128 11.98 3.65 -5.64
CA LEU A 128 13.24 3.07 -5.14
C LEU A 128 13.85 2.07 -6.13
N TYR A 129 13.14 1.68 -7.19
CA TYR A 129 13.58 0.68 -8.16
C TYR A 129 13.97 1.32 -9.49
N LYS A 130 14.80 0.60 -10.24
CA LYS A 130 15.11 0.93 -11.64
C LYS A 130 14.39 -0.05 -12.56
N ASN A 131 14.14 0.34 -13.81
CA ASN A 131 13.55 -0.54 -14.83
C ASN A 131 12.20 -1.13 -14.41
N VAL A 132 11.39 -0.36 -13.68
CA VAL A 132 10.04 -0.78 -13.31
C VAL A 132 9.21 -0.96 -14.58
N VAL A 133 8.41 -2.03 -14.61
CA VAL A 133 7.53 -2.34 -15.75
C VAL A 133 6.07 -2.50 -15.34
N MET A 134 5.83 -2.62 -14.03
CA MET A 134 4.52 -2.69 -13.40
C MET A 134 4.68 -2.44 -11.90
N SER A 135 3.73 -1.72 -11.30
CA SER A 135 3.69 -1.54 -9.84
C SER A 135 2.26 -1.44 -9.33
N LEU A 136 2.11 -1.69 -8.03
CA LEU A 136 0.95 -1.35 -7.23
C LEU A 136 1.43 -0.72 -5.93
N ASP A 137 1.42 0.61 -5.88
CA ASP A 137 1.79 1.39 -4.71
C ASP A 137 0.60 1.63 -3.77
N TYR A 138 0.86 1.87 -2.48
CA TYR A 138 -0.19 2.12 -1.47
C TYR A 138 -1.20 3.19 -1.88
N ASP A 139 -0.74 4.26 -2.53
CA ASP A 139 -1.63 5.34 -2.96
C ASP A 139 -2.67 4.94 -4.01
N GLU A 140 -2.48 3.82 -4.70
CA GLU A 140 -3.43 3.32 -5.70
C GLU A 140 -4.60 2.53 -5.08
N TYR A 141 -4.40 1.99 -3.87
CA TYR A 141 -5.39 1.16 -3.17
C TYR A 141 -5.77 1.66 -1.76
N LYS A 142 -5.21 2.79 -1.32
CA LYS A 142 -5.62 3.45 -0.08
C LYS A 142 -7.10 3.85 -0.15
N VAL A 143 -7.76 3.83 1.00
CA VAL A 143 -9.14 4.29 1.10
C VAL A 143 -9.13 5.72 1.64
N PHE A 144 -9.59 6.68 0.83
CA PHE A 144 -9.61 8.09 1.22
C PHE A 144 -10.59 8.33 2.38
N GLY A 145 -10.17 9.10 3.39
CA GLY A 145 -10.99 9.42 4.56
C GLY A 145 -11.00 8.34 5.66
N LEU A 146 -10.30 7.23 5.45
CA LEU A 146 -10.11 6.19 6.46
C LEU A 146 -8.61 5.94 6.60
N PHE A 147 -8.05 6.35 7.74
CA PHE A 147 -6.63 6.17 8.05
C PHE A 147 -6.46 5.38 9.36
N PRO A 148 -5.55 4.38 9.43
CA PRO A 148 -4.77 3.77 8.35
C PRO A 148 -5.57 2.66 7.66
N GLU A 149 -6.30 2.96 6.60
CA GLU A 149 -7.12 1.95 5.92
C GLU A 149 -6.83 1.85 4.43
N GLY A 150 -7.17 0.69 3.88
CA GLY A 150 -6.83 0.27 2.52
C GLY A 150 -5.93 -0.95 2.53
N THR A 151 -6.51 -2.07 2.11
CA THR A 151 -5.80 -3.31 1.83
C THR A 151 -6.07 -3.73 0.40
N ALA A 152 -5.09 -4.40 -0.19
CA ALA A 152 -5.23 -5.02 -1.49
C ALA A 152 -4.69 -6.44 -1.48
N VAL A 153 -5.34 -7.28 -2.28
CA VAL A 153 -4.91 -8.63 -2.64
C VAL A 153 -4.43 -8.57 -4.08
N ALA A 154 -3.23 -9.08 -4.33
CA ALA A 154 -2.60 -9.01 -5.63
C ALA A 154 -2.15 -10.40 -6.07
N CYS A 155 -2.54 -10.79 -7.27
CA CYS A 155 -2.01 -11.98 -7.93
C CYS A 155 -1.64 -11.65 -9.38
N MET A 156 -0.59 -12.30 -9.89
CA MET A 156 -0.21 -12.20 -11.29
C MET A 156 -0.54 -13.49 -12.01
N GLN A 157 -0.83 -13.36 -13.30
CA GLN A 157 -1.06 -14.48 -14.19
C GLN A 157 -0.26 -14.32 -15.49
N PHE A 158 0.34 -15.40 -15.96
CA PHE A 158 0.87 -15.48 -17.32
C PHE A 158 -0.23 -15.90 -18.29
N ARG A 159 -0.55 -15.03 -19.24
CA ARG A 159 -1.58 -15.27 -20.24
C ARG A 159 -1.21 -14.61 -21.56
N ASN A 160 -1.47 -15.28 -22.68
CA ASN A 160 -1.19 -14.75 -24.02
C ASN A 160 0.27 -14.25 -24.17
N GLY A 161 1.23 -14.97 -23.58
CA GLY A 161 2.65 -14.65 -23.69
C GLY A 161 3.15 -13.52 -22.79
N ALA A 162 2.34 -12.98 -21.87
CA ALA A 162 2.75 -11.91 -20.96
C ALA A 162 2.18 -12.08 -19.54
N TRP A 163 2.87 -11.49 -18.56
CA TRP A 163 2.35 -11.37 -17.20
C TRP A 163 1.37 -10.21 -17.09
N LYS A 164 0.29 -10.43 -16.34
CA LYS A 164 -0.73 -9.44 -15.96
C LYS A 164 -0.93 -9.47 -14.45
N LEU A 165 -1.25 -8.33 -13.87
CA LEU A 165 -1.54 -8.20 -12.45
C LEU A 165 -3.04 -7.95 -12.23
N TYR A 166 -3.62 -8.72 -11.32
CA TYR A 166 -5.00 -8.60 -10.87
C TYR A 166 -5.02 -8.20 -9.40
N VAL A 167 -5.74 -7.12 -9.12
CA VAL A 167 -5.75 -6.47 -7.81
C VAL A 167 -7.18 -6.39 -7.31
N GLN A 168 -7.47 -7.07 -6.22
CA GLN A 168 -8.72 -6.89 -5.47
C GLN A 168 -8.47 -5.89 -4.35
N GLN A 169 -9.00 -4.68 -4.49
CA GLN A 169 -8.75 -3.57 -3.57
C GLN A 169 -10.03 -3.03 -2.95
N GLN A 170 -9.89 -2.51 -1.74
CA GLN A 170 -10.96 -1.87 -1.00
C GLN A 170 -11.29 -0.47 -1.54
N TYR A 171 -12.57 -0.12 -1.54
CA TYR A 171 -13.03 1.24 -1.84
C TYR A 171 -14.34 1.53 -1.09
N LEU A 172 -14.61 2.81 -0.80
CA LEU A 172 -15.85 3.23 -0.15
C LEU A 172 -16.92 3.50 -1.20
N VAL A 173 -18.11 2.97 -0.96
CA VAL A 173 -19.33 3.31 -1.68
C VAL A 173 -20.30 3.93 -0.68
N LYS A 174 -20.97 5.01 -1.08
CA LYS A 174 -22.14 5.49 -0.34
C LYS A 174 -23.25 4.48 -0.53
N ASP A 175 -23.77 3.91 0.56
CA ASP A 175 -24.81 2.87 0.52
C ASP A 175 -25.90 3.20 -0.52
N PRO A 176 -26.00 2.42 -1.62
CA PRO A 176 -26.92 2.73 -2.70
C PRO A 176 -28.34 2.17 -2.49
N ALA A 177 -28.66 1.56 -1.34
CA ALA A 177 -29.98 0.95 -1.13
C ALA A 177 -30.66 1.41 0.17
N ASN A 178 -31.66 2.30 0.03
CA ASN A 178 -32.75 2.56 0.99
C ASN A 178 -32.48 3.39 2.26
N ALA A 179 -31.31 4.02 2.45
CA ALA A 179 -31.11 4.98 3.54
C ALA A 179 -31.46 6.41 3.09
N PRO A 180 -32.23 7.21 3.87
CA PRO A 180 -32.32 8.66 3.67
C PRO A 180 -30.92 9.28 3.60
N PRO A 181 -30.70 10.40 2.87
CA PRO A 181 -29.36 11.01 2.70
C PRO A 181 -28.61 11.32 4.00
N LYS A 182 -29.29 11.35 5.14
CA LYS A 182 -28.73 11.59 6.48
C LYS A 182 -28.20 10.32 7.16
N ASP A 183 -28.57 9.13 6.68
CA ASP A 183 -28.23 7.83 7.27
C ASP A 183 -27.35 6.95 6.37
N SER A 184 -26.96 7.43 5.18
CA SER A 184 -26.09 6.67 4.27
C SER A 184 -24.73 6.43 4.93
N LYS A 185 -24.49 5.20 5.39
CA LYS A 185 -23.17 4.78 5.87
C LYS A 185 -22.27 4.52 4.65
N ASN A 186 -21.01 4.89 4.74
CA ASN A 186 -20.04 4.41 3.77
C ASN A 186 -19.84 2.91 3.99
N VAL A 187 -20.06 2.11 2.96
CA VAL A 187 -19.84 0.67 2.99
C VAL A 187 -18.56 0.37 2.23
N MET A 188 -17.68 -0.41 2.86
CA MET A 188 -16.46 -0.89 2.22
C MET A 188 -16.83 -1.97 1.20
N GLN A 189 -16.47 -1.76 -0.06
CA GLN A 189 -16.64 -2.74 -1.13
C GLN A 189 -15.28 -3.12 -1.73
N LEU A 190 -15.27 -4.18 -2.55
CA LEU A 190 -14.09 -4.65 -3.28
C LEU A 190 -14.27 -4.40 -4.77
N ARG A 191 -13.22 -3.89 -5.42
CA ARG A 191 -13.15 -3.77 -6.88
C ARG A 191 -11.92 -4.51 -7.40
N VAL A 192 -12.05 -5.08 -8.58
CA VAL A 192 -10.94 -5.73 -9.28
C VAL A 192 -10.37 -4.77 -10.31
N VAL A 193 -9.06 -4.59 -10.28
CA VAL A 193 -8.29 -3.84 -11.28
C VAL A 193 -7.29 -4.76 -11.93
N GLU A 194 -7.20 -4.67 -13.26
CA GLU A 194 -6.19 -5.36 -14.06
C GLU A 194 -5.12 -4.36 -14.49
N LYS A 195 -3.86 -4.77 -14.44
CA LYS A 195 -2.72 -3.99 -14.95
C LYS A 195 -1.87 -4.87 -15.86
N ASP A 196 -1.59 -4.36 -17.04
CA ASP A 196 -0.62 -4.94 -17.97
C ASP A 196 0.81 -4.50 -17.63
N ILE A 197 1.78 -5.29 -18.10
CA ILE A 197 3.17 -4.84 -18.18
C ILE A 197 3.25 -3.71 -19.19
N VAL A 198 3.75 -2.54 -18.77
CA VAL A 198 3.91 -1.39 -19.67
C VAL A 198 5.37 -1.00 -19.73
N LYS A 199 5.97 -1.20 -20.91
CA LYS A 199 7.32 -0.69 -21.18
C LYS A 199 7.28 0.85 -21.16
N ASP A 200 8.29 1.44 -20.53
CA ASP A 200 8.58 2.88 -20.60
C ASP A 200 7.56 3.82 -19.90
N LYS A 201 6.47 3.28 -19.33
CA LYS A 201 5.54 4.03 -18.45
C LYS A 201 6.22 4.47 -17.15
N TYR A 202 7.15 3.69 -16.66
CA TYR A 202 7.82 3.88 -15.38
C TYR A 202 9.27 4.31 -15.57
N MET A 203 9.49 5.37 -16.35
CA MET A 203 10.84 5.90 -16.50
C MET A 203 11.34 6.44 -15.16
N ASP A 204 12.54 6.01 -14.74
CA ASP A 204 13.14 6.36 -13.44
C ASP A 204 13.05 7.87 -13.15
N ALA A 205 13.34 8.72 -14.15
CA ALA A 205 13.25 10.17 -14.02
C ALA A 205 11.81 10.68 -13.81
N SER A 206 10.81 10.05 -14.45
CA SER A 206 9.40 10.39 -14.28
C SER A 206 8.88 9.99 -12.90
N LEU A 207 9.28 8.81 -12.40
CA LEU A 207 8.94 8.35 -11.06
C LEU A 207 9.55 9.27 -9.99
N GLN A 208 10.84 9.61 -10.15
CA GLN A 208 11.53 10.53 -9.25
C GLN A 208 10.88 11.92 -9.25
N LYS A 209 10.56 12.47 -10.43
CA LYS A 209 9.90 13.77 -10.55
C LYS A 209 8.53 13.78 -9.87
N SER A 210 7.70 12.78 -10.15
CA SER A 210 6.37 12.63 -9.53
C SER A 210 6.45 12.52 -8.00
N PHE A 211 7.43 11.75 -7.51
CA PHE A 211 7.72 11.67 -6.08
C PHE A 211 8.12 13.03 -5.48
N ASP A 212 9.05 13.74 -6.10
CA ASP A 212 9.56 15.01 -5.61
C ASP A 212 8.46 16.09 -5.58
N GLU A 213 7.64 16.17 -6.62
CA GLU A 213 6.48 17.07 -6.70
C GLU A 213 5.47 16.77 -5.58
N LYS A 214 5.17 15.49 -5.37
CA LYS A 214 4.25 15.04 -4.33
C LYS A 214 4.76 15.32 -2.92
N ARG A 215 6.06 15.08 -2.66
CA ARG A 215 6.68 15.38 -1.37
C ARG A 215 6.64 16.87 -1.08
N LYS A 216 7.00 17.71 -2.05
CA LYS A 216 6.91 19.18 -1.94
C LYS A 216 5.48 19.66 -1.66
N TRP A 217 4.51 19.11 -2.39
CA TRP A 217 3.09 19.43 -2.18
C TRP A 217 2.64 19.06 -0.76
N MET A 218 3.02 17.88 -0.27
CA MET A 218 2.67 17.46 1.08
C MET A 218 3.35 18.33 2.15
N GLN A 219 4.63 18.66 1.97
CA GLN A 219 5.36 19.58 2.84
C GLN A 219 4.65 20.93 2.94
N GLN A 220 4.18 21.48 1.82
CA GLN A 220 3.40 22.72 1.83
C GLN A 220 2.09 22.57 2.61
N ARG A 221 1.35 21.46 2.42
CA ARG A 221 0.11 21.20 3.18
C ARG A 221 0.33 21.10 4.68
N ILE A 222 1.44 20.51 5.11
CA ILE A 222 1.82 20.47 6.53
C ILE A 222 2.08 21.88 7.05
N LYS A 223 2.80 22.73 6.30
CA LYS A 223 2.98 24.14 6.68
C LYS A 223 1.66 24.90 6.76
N ASP A 224 0.74 24.68 5.82
CA ASP A 224 -0.57 25.35 5.81
C ASP A 224 -1.45 24.90 7.00
N LEU A 225 -1.41 23.60 7.35
CA LEU A 225 -2.06 23.11 8.56
C LEU A 225 -1.46 23.75 9.82
N ALA A 226 -0.13 23.81 9.91
CA ALA A 226 0.56 24.43 11.04
C ALA A 226 0.14 25.90 11.24
N LYS A 227 0.03 26.67 10.16
CA LYS A 227 -0.50 28.04 10.19
C LYS A 227 -1.94 28.09 10.72
N THR A 228 -2.79 27.18 10.22
CA THR A 228 -4.20 27.07 10.65
C THR A 228 -4.32 26.75 12.14
N LEU A 229 -3.38 25.98 12.69
CA LEU A 229 -3.32 25.62 14.11
C LEU A 229 -2.61 26.68 14.98
N GLY A 230 -2.15 27.80 14.41
CA GLY A 230 -1.49 28.87 15.14
C GLY A 230 -0.09 28.50 15.66
N ILE A 231 0.62 27.58 14.99
CA ILE A 231 2.02 27.27 15.31
C ILE A 231 2.91 28.45 14.93
N SER A 232 3.94 28.72 15.72
CA SER A 232 4.90 29.82 15.49
C SER A 232 5.50 29.77 14.08
N SER A 233 5.59 30.94 13.42
CA SER A 233 6.23 31.09 12.12
C SER A 233 7.66 30.57 12.12
N ASP A 234 8.39 30.71 13.23
CA ASP A 234 9.77 30.25 13.33
C ASP A 234 9.88 28.73 13.15
N VAL A 235 8.94 27.96 13.70
CA VAL A 235 8.90 26.49 13.55
C VAL A 235 8.56 26.12 12.10
N ILE A 236 7.64 26.86 11.48
CA ILE A 236 7.17 26.63 10.10
C ILE A 236 8.25 26.96 9.07
N ASP A 237 8.97 28.07 9.27
CA ASP A 237 9.98 28.56 8.34
C ASP A 237 11.29 27.78 8.47
N ASN A 238 11.61 27.28 9.67
CA ASN A 238 12.75 26.40 9.90
C ASN A 238 12.55 24.97 9.36
N ALA A 239 11.30 24.54 9.13
CA ALA A 239 11.01 23.24 8.52
C ALA A 239 11.51 23.17 7.06
N LYS A 240 12.69 22.59 6.88
CA LYS A 240 13.38 22.38 5.60
C LYS A 240 14.27 21.15 5.67
N ASP A 241 14.61 20.59 4.51
CA ASP A 241 15.55 19.49 4.42
C ASP A 241 16.94 19.93 4.90
N GLY A 242 17.57 19.10 5.73
CA GLY A 242 18.99 19.18 6.04
C GLY A 242 19.83 18.37 5.05
N VAL A 243 21.15 18.37 5.26
CA VAL A 243 22.07 17.56 4.46
C VAL A 243 22.08 16.13 4.98
N TYR A 244 21.76 15.14 4.13
CA TYR A 244 21.94 13.73 4.46
C TYR A 244 23.44 13.40 4.52
N LYS A 245 23.90 12.94 5.69
CA LYS A 245 25.30 12.57 5.95
C LYS A 245 25.48 11.09 6.34
N GLY A 246 24.41 10.30 6.24
CA GLY A 246 24.42 8.90 6.67
C GLY A 246 25.32 8.02 5.80
N LYS A 247 25.79 6.91 6.37
CA LYS A 247 26.67 5.92 5.73
C LYS A 247 25.90 4.81 5.00
N GLY A 248 24.67 5.09 4.57
CA GLY A 248 23.80 4.12 3.90
C GLY A 248 22.89 3.31 4.83
N GLU A 249 22.83 3.66 6.12
CA GLU A 249 21.87 3.08 7.07
C GLU A 249 20.62 3.96 7.18
N PHE A 250 19.48 3.31 7.37
CA PHE A 250 18.21 4.00 7.57
C PHE A 250 18.03 4.41 9.03
N ASN A 251 17.69 5.68 9.23
CA ASN A 251 17.34 6.23 10.53
C ASN A 251 16.15 7.20 10.33
N GLU A 252 15.01 6.90 10.94
CA GLU A 252 13.82 7.75 10.87
C GLU A 252 13.95 9.09 11.60
N ASN A 253 14.99 9.22 12.43
CA ASN A 253 15.37 10.44 13.14
C ASN A 253 16.65 11.06 12.55
N ASP A 254 16.95 10.80 11.28
CA ASP A 254 18.11 11.39 10.61
C ASP A 254 18.06 12.93 10.65
N PRO A 255 19.17 13.62 10.97
CA PRO A 255 19.22 15.08 11.04
C PRO A 255 18.70 15.79 9.80
N SER A 256 18.76 15.16 8.62
CA SER A 256 18.27 15.72 7.37
C SER A 256 16.76 15.91 7.30
N ILE A 257 15.97 15.27 8.17
CA ILE A 257 14.51 15.45 8.24
C ILE A 257 14.04 15.95 9.61
N ASN A 258 14.96 16.32 10.51
CA ASN A 258 14.61 16.64 11.90
C ASN A 258 13.69 17.86 12.04
N GLU A 259 13.89 18.91 11.23
CA GLU A 259 13.01 20.09 11.27
C GLU A 259 11.59 19.76 10.77
N TRP A 260 11.43 18.78 9.88
CA TRP A 260 10.12 18.26 9.51
C TRP A 260 9.47 17.45 10.63
N ASN A 261 10.25 16.64 11.36
CA ASN A 261 9.77 15.92 12.54
C ASN A 261 9.28 16.90 13.61
N LYS A 262 10.09 17.93 13.94
CA LYS A 262 9.70 18.97 14.91
C LYS A 262 8.40 19.69 14.53
N LEU A 263 8.24 20.08 13.25
CA LEU A 263 7.00 20.69 12.79
C LEU A 263 5.83 19.72 12.93
N ARG A 264 6.05 18.44 12.66
CA ARG A 264 5.01 17.42 12.81
C ARG A 264 4.62 17.21 14.27
N ASP A 265 5.59 17.16 15.18
CA ASP A 265 5.34 16.99 16.61
C ASP A 265 4.53 18.19 17.16
N ALA A 266 4.89 19.42 16.77
CA ALA A 266 4.15 20.62 17.14
C ALA A 266 2.69 20.62 16.61
N ILE A 267 2.45 20.04 15.43
CA ILE A 267 1.10 19.85 14.90
C ILE A 267 0.33 18.82 15.73
N GLU A 268 0.92 17.66 16.05
CA GLU A 268 0.25 16.63 16.84
C GLU A 268 -0.13 17.17 18.23
N GLU A 269 0.76 17.91 18.89
CA GLU A 269 0.48 18.58 20.16
C GLU A 269 -0.73 19.54 20.06
N LYS A 270 -0.76 20.39 19.02
CA LYS A 270 -1.88 21.31 18.78
C LYS A 270 -3.18 20.60 18.45
N LEU A 271 -3.13 19.47 17.75
CA LEU A 271 -4.30 18.66 17.45
C LEU A 271 -4.86 17.96 18.71
N VAL A 272 -3.99 17.48 19.60
CA VAL A 272 -4.40 16.92 20.90
C VAL A 272 -5.08 17.99 21.75
N GLU A 273 -4.51 19.19 21.83
CA GLU A 273 -5.10 20.34 22.52
C GLU A 273 -6.46 20.71 21.93
N LYS A 274 -6.55 20.85 20.59
CA LYS A 274 -7.80 21.16 19.88
C LYS A 274 -8.88 20.11 20.15
N ASN A 275 -8.54 18.83 20.02
CA ASN A 275 -9.48 17.73 20.25
C ASN A 275 -10.06 17.77 21.67
N LYS A 276 -9.19 17.97 22.67
CA LYS A 276 -9.61 18.05 24.07
C LYS A 276 -10.58 19.22 24.28
N ASN A 277 -10.20 20.43 23.84
CA ASN A 277 -11.01 21.63 24.02
C ASN A 277 -12.37 21.54 23.29
N GLU A 278 -12.38 20.99 22.07
CA GLU A 278 -13.62 20.83 21.30
C GLU A 278 -14.52 19.75 21.89
N ALA A 279 -13.97 18.63 22.38
CA ALA A 279 -14.75 17.60 23.06
C ALA A 279 -15.37 18.13 24.36
N GLU A 280 -14.61 18.87 25.19
CA GLU A 280 -15.11 19.51 26.40
C GLU A 280 -16.22 20.53 26.11
N ALA A 281 -16.03 21.39 25.10
CA ALA A 281 -17.03 22.36 24.69
C ALA A 281 -18.34 21.72 24.17
N VAL A 282 -18.24 20.53 23.56
CA VAL A 282 -19.40 19.75 23.11
C VAL A 282 -20.10 19.06 24.29
N GLU A 283 -19.37 18.50 25.27
CA GLU A 283 -19.97 17.94 26.50
C GLU A 283 -20.78 18.97 27.30
N LEU A 284 -20.33 20.24 27.34
CA LEU A 284 -21.05 21.32 28.01
C LEU A 284 -22.41 21.67 27.37
N LYS A 285 -22.72 21.13 26.18
CA LYS A 285 -23.94 21.42 25.40
C LYS A 285 -24.74 20.15 25.08
N LYS A 286 -24.83 19.23 26.04
CA LYS A 286 -25.36 17.87 25.86
C LYS A 286 -26.90 17.77 25.76
N ASP A 287 -27.60 18.89 25.85
CA ASP A 287 -29.06 18.94 25.92
C ASP A 287 -29.76 18.29 24.70
N ASP A 288 -29.07 18.25 23.55
CA ASP A 288 -29.50 17.51 22.35
C ASP A 288 -28.49 16.39 22.03
N ILE A 289 -28.80 15.16 22.47
CA ILE A 289 -27.93 13.98 22.31
C ILE A 289 -27.60 13.71 20.83
N ALA A 290 -28.54 13.93 19.90
CA ALA A 290 -28.32 13.65 18.48
C ALA A 290 -27.33 14.66 17.88
N ARG A 291 -27.50 15.95 18.19
CA ARG A 291 -26.58 17.01 17.78
C ARG A 291 -25.20 16.86 18.44
N TRP A 292 -25.16 16.50 19.72
CA TRP A 292 -23.92 16.21 20.46
C TRP A 292 -23.12 15.09 19.79
N LYS A 293 -23.74 13.94 19.49
CA LYS A 293 -23.09 12.83 18.76
C LYS A 293 -22.57 13.26 17.39
N THR A 294 -23.37 14.03 16.65
CA THR A 294 -23.00 14.51 15.30
C THR A 294 -21.76 15.39 15.35
N ASN A 295 -21.69 16.31 16.32
CA ASN A 295 -20.55 17.20 16.49
C ASN A 295 -19.27 16.43 16.87
N LEU A 296 -19.37 15.47 17.80
CA LEU A 296 -18.23 14.60 18.16
C LEU A 296 -17.71 13.80 16.96
N MET A 297 -18.60 13.22 16.15
CA MET A 297 -18.20 12.50 14.93
C MET A 297 -17.49 13.41 13.93
N LYS A 298 -17.93 14.66 13.79
CA LYS A 298 -17.30 15.64 12.90
C LYS A 298 -15.88 15.97 13.36
N ILE A 299 -15.69 16.24 14.65
CA ILE A 299 -14.37 16.52 15.25
C ILE A 299 -13.43 15.31 15.06
N ALA A 300 -13.92 14.11 15.39
CA ALA A 300 -13.14 12.87 15.22
C ALA A 300 -12.72 12.64 13.77
N SER A 301 -13.61 12.88 12.81
CA SER A 301 -13.32 12.77 11.37
C SER A 301 -12.28 13.80 10.91
N GLU A 302 -12.38 15.04 11.37
CA GLU A 302 -11.41 16.09 11.06
C GLU A 302 -10.01 15.73 11.57
N ILE A 303 -9.91 15.28 12.83
CA ILE A 303 -8.64 14.84 13.43
C ILE A 303 -8.07 13.63 12.71
N ALA A 304 -8.90 12.64 12.36
CA ALA A 304 -8.46 11.48 11.60
C ALA A 304 -7.87 11.87 10.23
N ASN A 305 -8.46 12.87 9.56
CA ASN A 305 -7.93 13.41 8.31
C ASN A 305 -6.56 14.07 8.51
N TYR A 306 -6.38 14.87 9.56
CA TYR A 306 -5.09 15.47 9.86
C TYR A 306 -4.03 14.42 10.20
N LYS A 307 -4.36 13.42 11.02
CA LYS A 307 -3.46 12.29 11.30
C LYS A 307 -3.07 11.56 10.03
N GLY A 308 -4.02 11.30 9.13
CA GLY A 308 -3.74 10.70 7.83
C GLY A 308 -2.74 11.52 6.99
N MET A 309 -2.88 12.85 6.98
CA MET A 309 -1.94 13.75 6.31
C MET A 309 -0.54 13.71 6.94
N MET A 310 -0.46 13.68 8.26
CA MET A 310 0.79 13.59 9.03
C MET A 310 1.54 12.28 8.74
N HIS A 311 0.82 11.16 8.74
CA HIS A 311 1.37 9.87 8.38
C HIS A 311 1.80 9.79 6.92
N ALA A 312 1.08 10.42 5.99
CA ALA A 312 1.48 10.50 4.59
C ALA A 312 2.75 11.34 4.42
N SER A 313 2.85 12.47 5.12
CA SER A 313 4.05 13.32 5.15
C SER A 313 5.28 12.56 5.67
N ASN A 314 5.16 11.90 6.83
CA ASN A 314 6.21 11.07 7.39
C ASN A 314 6.63 9.94 6.43
N GLY A 315 5.65 9.26 5.81
CA GLY A 315 5.92 8.21 4.82
C GLY A 315 6.75 8.69 3.62
N LEU A 316 6.47 9.89 3.11
CA LEU A 316 7.24 10.48 2.00
C LEU A 316 8.67 10.83 2.41
N ASP A 317 8.89 11.32 3.63
CA ASP A 317 10.23 11.59 4.16
C ASP A 317 11.03 10.29 4.35
N LYS A 318 10.39 9.22 4.81
CA LYS A 318 11.04 7.90 4.90
C LYS A 318 11.49 7.38 3.54
N ILE A 319 10.66 7.51 2.50
CA ILE A 319 11.06 7.15 1.12
C ILE A 319 12.18 8.06 0.60
N TRP A 320 12.13 9.36 0.92
CA TRP A 320 13.20 10.28 0.54
C TRP A 320 14.55 9.88 1.18
N LEU A 321 14.56 9.48 2.45
CA LEU A 321 15.77 8.95 3.10
C LEU A 321 16.31 7.71 2.39
N TRP A 322 15.44 6.76 2.01
CA TRP A 322 15.84 5.60 1.22
C TRP A 322 16.44 5.96 -0.14
N LEU A 323 15.93 7.01 -0.79
CA LEU A 323 16.52 7.55 -2.02
C LEU A 323 17.90 8.16 -1.77
N GLN A 324 18.13 8.83 -0.64
CA GLN A 324 19.47 9.35 -0.30
C GLN A 324 20.46 8.22 -0.01
N ILE A 325 20.03 7.20 0.74
CA ILE A 325 20.81 5.97 0.97
C ILE A 325 21.22 5.34 -0.36
N LYS A 326 20.25 5.14 -1.27
CA LYS A 326 20.51 4.56 -2.61
C LYS A 326 21.56 5.35 -3.38
N LYS A 327 21.51 6.69 -3.35
CA LYS A 327 22.50 7.56 -4.01
C LYS A 327 23.89 7.32 -3.43
N VAL A 328 24.06 7.37 -2.11
CA VAL A 328 25.35 7.17 -1.44
C VAL A 328 25.91 5.76 -1.68
N THR A 329 25.10 4.71 -1.52
CA THR A 329 25.53 3.32 -1.75
C THR A 329 25.93 3.10 -3.21
N SER A 330 25.20 3.69 -4.17
CA SER A 330 25.55 3.58 -5.58
C SER A 330 26.85 4.30 -5.96
N LEU A 331 27.19 5.39 -5.26
CA LEU A 331 28.45 6.11 -5.46
C LEU A 331 29.63 5.31 -4.88
N ASN A 332 29.46 4.71 -3.70
CA ASN A 332 30.50 3.91 -3.06
C ASN A 332 30.77 2.57 -3.79
N ALA A 333 29.80 2.04 -4.54
CA ALA A 333 29.98 0.82 -5.34
C ALA A 333 30.75 1.05 -6.66
N ASN A 334 30.95 2.31 -7.06
CA ASN A 334 31.65 2.70 -8.30
C ASN A 334 33.05 3.31 -8.02
N GLN A 335 33.51 3.28 -6.77
CA GLN A 335 34.87 3.58 -6.34
C GLN A 335 35.59 2.28 -6.01
#